data_AF-A0AA45U0M3-F1
#
_entry.id   AF-A0AA45U0M3-F1
#
_cell.length_a   1.000
_cell.length_b   1.000
_cell.length_c   1.000
_cell.angle_alpha   90.00
_cell.angle_beta   90.00
_cell.angle_gamma   90.00
#
_symmetry.space_group_name_H-M   'P 1'
#
loop_
_entity.id
_entity.type
_entity.pdbx_description
1 polymer ?
#
loop_
_entity_poly.entity_id
_entity_poly.type
_entity_poly.pdbx_seq_one_letter_code
_entity_poly.pdbx_strand_id
1 'polypeptide(L)'
;MIHSDEKVRQMARSLLPSTARRQARKERTVTNRAARREARLAIVAWLRTGDLDADEPAEVPWRKHEIELMVLDRRRADKVNPFVRWAAARVRRMLHDAREGYVRGILPKGVIGRHAWSHLEHTPAFEDPVKREARAHHWKHREQLARKRERDEVASLLREILAAPDGHATFNQYLREHATWRRSPSPKKGWIPRTPPLPHRPLRGLHDVNAFVDSLKLDGRSAYCFSAETMDAPVRWVRIFLERSKANLGDIPATLAALRAEGWMSPRPLGQPCFSEPEPRTPPARPSAH
;
A
#
# COMPACT_ATOMS: atom_id res chain seq x y z
N MET A 1 -3.45 47.04 -14.11
CA MET A 1 -2.35 46.83 -13.14
C MET A 1 -1.51 45.65 -13.63
N ILE A 2 -0.39 45.91 -14.30
CA ILE A 2 0.50 44.90 -14.88
C ILE A 2 1.25 44.24 -13.72
N HIS A 3 0.86 43.02 -13.35
CA HIS A 3 1.71 42.18 -12.51
C HIS A 3 2.93 41.78 -13.35
N SER A 4 4.06 42.43 -13.09
CA SER A 4 5.30 42.32 -13.86
C SER A 4 5.86 40.90 -13.89
N ASP A 5 6.70 40.63 -14.89
CA ASP A 5 7.50 39.40 -15.00
C ASP A 5 8.30 39.10 -13.72
N GLU A 6 8.63 40.13 -12.93
CA GLU A 6 9.29 39.96 -11.64
C GLU A 6 8.38 39.27 -10.60
N LYS A 7 7.08 39.57 -10.57
CA LYS A 7 6.13 38.84 -9.72
C LYS A 7 6.04 37.37 -10.14
N VAL A 8 6.15 37.10 -11.44
CA VAL A 8 6.18 35.72 -11.96
C VAL A 8 7.43 34.99 -11.52
N ARG A 9 8.60 35.62 -11.64
CA ARG A 9 9.86 35.04 -11.14
C ARG A 9 9.81 34.84 -9.63
N GLN A 10 9.23 35.78 -8.88
CA GLN A 10 9.02 35.65 -7.44
C GLN A 10 8.10 34.47 -7.12
N MET A 11 6.99 34.28 -7.86
CA MET A 11 6.12 33.12 -7.65
C MET A 11 6.81 31.79 -8.03
N ALA A 12 7.58 31.76 -9.11
CA ALA A 12 8.35 30.59 -9.51
C ALA A 12 9.46 30.26 -8.49
N ARG A 13 10.09 31.29 -7.91
CA ARG A 13 11.05 31.15 -6.79
C ARG A 13 10.36 30.78 -5.47
N SER A 14 9.12 31.23 -5.27
CA SER A 14 8.30 30.92 -4.10
C SER A 14 7.58 29.57 -4.21
N LEU A 15 7.87 28.77 -5.24
CA LEU A 15 7.71 27.32 -5.19
C LEU A 15 8.73 26.79 -4.17
N LEU A 16 8.49 27.16 -2.91
CA LEU A 16 9.32 26.81 -1.79
C LEU A 16 9.36 25.29 -1.71
N PRO A 17 10.52 24.70 -1.43
CA PRO A 17 10.59 23.31 -1.03
C PRO A 17 9.60 23.11 0.12
N SER A 18 8.60 22.25 -0.08
CA SER A 18 7.59 21.90 0.92
C SER A 18 8.16 21.78 2.34
N THR A 19 7.36 22.08 3.38
CA THR A 19 7.69 21.74 4.77
C THR A 19 8.03 20.25 4.95
N ALA A 20 7.55 19.40 4.04
CA ALA A 20 7.89 17.98 3.96
C ALA A 20 9.37 17.69 3.60
N ARG A 21 10.21 18.69 3.32
CA ARG A 21 11.65 18.47 3.00
C ARG A 21 12.40 17.76 4.12
N ARG A 22 12.12 18.11 5.38
CA ARG A 22 12.75 17.44 6.54
C ARG A 22 12.33 15.97 6.61
N GLN A 23 11.07 15.70 6.33
CA GLN A 23 10.50 14.36 6.35
C GLN A 23 11.03 13.52 5.18
N ALA A 24 11.01 14.04 3.95
CA ALA A 24 11.62 13.38 2.79
C ALA A 24 13.12 13.09 2.96
N ARG A 25 13.87 13.96 3.65
CA ARG A 25 15.29 13.66 3.99
C ARG A 25 15.42 12.48 4.95
N LYS A 26 14.52 12.37 5.94
CA LYS A 26 14.47 11.23 6.86
C LYS A 26 14.09 9.95 6.11
N GLU A 27 13.02 9.97 5.32
CA GLU A 27 12.56 8.85 4.49
C GLU A 27 13.66 8.37 3.54
N ARG A 28 14.31 9.28 2.80
CA ARG A 28 15.46 8.95 1.94
C ARG A 28 16.57 8.23 2.71
N THR A 29 16.83 8.65 3.94
CA THR A 29 17.87 8.03 4.77
C THR A 29 17.45 6.63 5.19
N VAL A 30 16.19 6.44 5.59
CA VAL A 30 15.61 5.15 5.96
C VAL A 30 15.62 4.18 4.76
N THR A 31 15.06 4.57 3.62
CA THR A 31 15.05 3.78 2.37
C THR A 31 16.46 3.37 1.96
N ASN A 32 17.43 4.29 1.98
CA ASN A 32 18.82 3.93 1.65
C ASN A 32 19.47 3.00 2.68
N ARG A 33 19.14 3.13 3.97
CA ARG A 33 19.64 2.21 5.01
C ARG A 33 19.06 0.82 4.84
N ALA A 34 17.75 0.72 4.55
CA ALA A 34 17.09 -0.55 4.28
C ALA A 34 17.70 -1.23 3.05
N ALA A 35 17.83 -0.50 1.93
CA ALA A 35 18.41 -1.05 0.70
C ALA A 35 19.86 -1.53 0.90
N ARG A 36 20.68 -0.79 1.66
CA ARG A 36 22.04 -1.23 1.99
C ARG A 36 22.07 -2.48 2.85
N ARG A 37 21.15 -2.63 3.82
CA ARG A 37 21.09 -3.83 4.65
C ARG A 37 20.72 -5.05 3.81
N GLU A 38 19.72 -4.90 2.94
CA GLU A 38 19.28 -5.98 2.05
C GLU A 38 20.36 -6.39 1.07
N ALA A 39 21.00 -5.42 0.38
CA ALA A 39 22.13 -5.70 -0.50
C ALA A 39 23.26 -6.43 0.23
N ARG A 40 23.57 -6.05 1.48
CA ARG A 40 24.57 -6.75 2.30
C ARG A 40 24.15 -8.18 2.62
N LEU A 41 22.90 -8.42 2.98
CA LEU A 41 22.40 -9.76 3.26
C LEU A 41 22.43 -10.65 2.01
N ALA A 42 22.04 -10.09 0.86
CA ALA A 42 22.10 -10.78 -0.43
C ALA A 42 23.54 -11.16 -0.80
N ILE A 43 24.50 -10.23 -0.66
CA ILE A 43 25.92 -10.49 -0.89
C ILE A 43 26.45 -11.55 0.09
N VAL A 44 26.12 -11.48 1.38
CA VAL A 44 26.57 -12.48 2.36
C VAL A 44 25.99 -13.87 2.05
N ALA A 45 24.74 -13.96 1.62
CA ALA A 45 24.12 -15.22 1.21
C ALA A 45 24.78 -15.79 -0.06
N TRP A 46 25.05 -14.93 -1.04
CA TRP A 46 25.76 -15.30 -2.28
C TRP A 46 27.19 -15.77 -1.99
N LEU A 47 27.97 -15.04 -1.18
CA LEU A 47 29.31 -15.47 -0.78
C LEU A 47 29.33 -16.79 0.00
N ARG A 48 28.27 -17.10 0.76
CA ARG A 48 28.15 -18.35 1.52
C ARG A 48 27.80 -19.56 0.66
N THR A 49 27.16 -19.37 -0.48
CA THR A 49 26.79 -20.48 -1.37
C THR A 49 27.99 -21.00 -2.16
N GLY A 50 29.08 -20.22 -2.24
CA GLY A 50 30.35 -20.67 -2.83
C GLY A 50 30.30 -20.92 -4.34
N ASP A 51 29.16 -20.61 -4.96
CA ASP A 51 28.90 -20.76 -6.38
C ASP A 51 29.33 -19.46 -7.09
N LEU A 52 30.54 -19.49 -7.65
CA LEU A 52 31.13 -18.36 -8.38
C LEU A 52 30.50 -18.17 -9.77
N ASP A 53 29.73 -19.15 -10.25
CA ASP A 53 29.04 -19.10 -11.53
C ASP A 53 27.60 -18.56 -11.38
N ALA A 54 27.11 -18.41 -10.14
CA ALA A 54 25.82 -17.78 -9.86
C ALA A 54 25.86 -16.26 -10.13
N ASP A 55 24.85 -15.77 -10.85
CA ASP A 55 24.71 -14.34 -11.18
C ASP A 55 24.84 -13.43 -9.95
N GLU A 56 25.48 -12.27 -10.14
CA GLU A 56 25.59 -11.24 -9.11
C GLU A 56 24.19 -10.82 -8.61
N PRO A 57 23.98 -10.65 -7.29
CA PRO A 57 22.70 -10.19 -6.77
C PRO A 57 22.29 -8.86 -7.42
N ALA A 58 21.11 -8.83 -8.03
CA ALA A 58 20.59 -7.64 -8.70
C ALA A 58 20.52 -6.42 -7.75
N GLU A 59 20.72 -5.20 -8.30
CA GLU A 59 20.45 -3.97 -7.56
C GLU A 59 19.03 -4.00 -6.99
N VAL A 60 18.88 -3.62 -5.72
CA VAL A 60 17.63 -3.61 -4.96
C VAL A 60 16.50 -2.87 -5.72
N PRO A 61 15.61 -3.57 -6.45
CA PRO A 61 14.76 -2.93 -7.48
C PRO A 61 13.70 -2.00 -6.87
N TRP A 62 13.26 -2.31 -5.65
CA TRP A 62 12.25 -1.55 -4.92
C TRP A 62 12.75 -0.17 -4.46
N ARG A 63 14.06 0.02 -4.27
CA ARG A 63 14.65 1.29 -3.81
C ARG A 63 14.30 2.43 -4.75
N LYS A 64 14.38 2.20 -6.05
CA LYS A 64 14.07 3.21 -7.07
C LYS A 64 12.61 3.66 -6.93
N HIS A 65 11.70 2.70 -6.78
CA HIS A 65 10.28 2.96 -6.61
C HIS A 65 9.98 3.75 -5.33
N GLU A 66 10.55 3.37 -4.18
CA GLU A 66 10.36 4.11 -2.93
C GLU A 66 10.85 5.56 -3.01
N ILE A 67 12.02 5.78 -3.65
CA ILE A 67 12.54 7.13 -3.86
C ILE A 67 11.64 7.93 -4.80
N GLU A 68 11.10 7.31 -5.85
CA GLU A 68 10.13 7.95 -6.76
C GLU A 68 8.85 8.36 -6.02
N LEU A 69 8.29 7.47 -5.18
CA LEU A 69 7.12 7.77 -4.33
C LEU A 69 7.40 8.92 -3.37
N MET A 70 8.52 8.87 -2.64
CA MET A 70 8.94 9.93 -1.73
C MET A 70 9.09 11.28 -2.46
N VAL A 71 9.68 11.29 -3.66
CA VAL A 71 9.80 12.50 -4.48
C VAL A 71 8.43 13.02 -4.88
N LEU A 72 7.52 12.12 -5.26
CA LEU A 72 6.16 12.45 -5.67
C LEU A 72 5.34 13.03 -4.51
N ASP A 73 5.40 12.45 -3.31
CA ASP A 73 4.70 12.97 -2.13
C ASP A 73 5.26 14.34 -1.70
N ARG A 74 6.59 14.48 -1.72
CA ARG A 74 7.24 15.78 -1.49
C ARG A 74 6.78 16.83 -2.50
N ARG A 75 6.63 16.47 -3.78
CA ARG A 75 6.13 17.36 -4.83
C ARG A 75 4.67 17.73 -4.62
N ARG A 76 3.82 16.78 -4.21
CA ARG A 76 2.40 17.02 -3.88
C ARG A 76 2.23 18.03 -2.73
N ALA A 77 3.20 18.07 -1.81
CA ALA A 77 3.23 19.03 -0.72
C ALA A 77 3.74 20.43 -1.11
N ASP A 78 4.20 20.63 -2.36
CA ASP A 78 4.58 21.95 -2.84
C ASP A 78 3.32 22.83 -3.01
N LYS A 79 3.38 24.08 -2.55
CA LYS A 79 2.27 25.04 -2.68
C LYS A 79 2.20 25.62 -4.10
N VAL A 80 1.95 24.77 -5.09
CA VAL A 80 2.01 25.12 -6.52
C VAL A 80 0.71 25.70 -7.07
N ASN A 81 -0.41 25.52 -6.36
CA ASN A 81 -1.74 25.93 -6.83
C ASN A 81 -1.83 27.41 -7.25
N PRO A 82 -1.29 28.40 -6.51
CA PRO A 82 -1.32 29.80 -6.96
C PRO A 82 -0.59 30.00 -8.29
N PHE A 83 0.57 29.36 -8.45
CA PHE A 83 1.37 29.42 -9.67
C PHE A 83 0.64 28.77 -10.87
N VAL A 84 0.06 27.58 -10.66
CA VAL A 84 -0.74 26.88 -11.68
C VAL A 84 -1.93 27.72 -12.14
N ARG A 85 -2.70 28.30 -11.21
CA ARG A 85 -3.85 29.15 -11.52
C ARG A 85 -3.46 30.39 -12.31
N TRP A 86 -2.38 31.05 -11.91
CA TRP A 86 -1.85 32.19 -12.64
C TRP A 86 -1.42 31.81 -14.07
N ALA A 87 -0.66 30.72 -14.22
CA ALA A 87 -0.16 30.28 -15.52
C ALA A 87 -1.33 29.96 -16.46
N ALA A 88 -2.31 29.19 -15.99
CA ALA A 88 -3.52 28.86 -16.74
C ALA A 88 -4.32 30.11 -17.14
N ALA A 89 -4.51 31.07 -16.22
CA ALA A 89 -5.20 32.31 -16.51
C ALA A 89 -4.47 33.15 -17.58
N ARG A 90 -3.13 33.16 -17.53
CA ARG A 90 -2.29 33.92 -18.45
C ARG A 90 -2.35 33.40 -19.88
N VAL A 91 -2.34 32.08 -20.05
CA VAL A 91 -2.33 31.43 -21.37
C VAL A 91 -3.72 31.14 -21.93
N ARG A 92 -4.80 31.45 -21.19
CA ARG A 92 -6.18 31.09 -21.56
C ARG A 92 -6.61 31.55 -22.95
N ARG A 93 -6.11 32.70 -23.42
CA ARG A 93 -6.43 33.28 -24.74
C ARG A 93 -5.42 32.92 -25.83
N MET A 94 -4.41 32.12 -25.51
CA MET A 94 -3.37 31.72 -26.45
C MET A 94 -3.73 30.38 -27.12
N LEU A 95 -3.31 30.21 -28.38
CA LEU A 95 -3.30 28.91 -29.05
C LEU A 95 -2.48 27.92 -28.23
N HIS A 96 -2.93 26.67 -28.16
CA HIS A 96 -2.34 25.63 -27.28
C HIS A 96 -0.84 25.45 -27.52
N ASP A 97 -0.44 25.34 -28.79
CA ASP A 97 0.97 25.15 -29.19
C ASP A 97 1.90 26.31 -28.76
N ALA A 98 1.36 27.52 -28.61
CA ALA A 98 2.13 28.69 -28.20
C ALA A 98 2.31 28.80 -26.67
N ARG A 99 1.52 28.06 -25.88
CA ARG A 99 1.48 28.21 -24.42
C ARG A 99 2.76 27.75 -23.75
N GLU A 100 3.31 26.62 -24.19
CA GLU A 100 4.54 26.05 -23.65
C GLU A 100 5.72 27.00 -23.85
N GLY A 101 5.94 27.44 -25.09
CA GLY A 101 7.03 28.37 -25.43
C GLY A 101 6.94 29.67 -24.62
N TYR A 102 5.74 30.24 -24.52
CA TYR A 102 5.49 31.45 -23.74
C TYR A 102 5.87 31.30 -22.26
N VAL A 103 5.36 30.26 -21.59
CA VAL A 103 5.62 30.09 -20.15
C VAL A 103 7.05 29.67 -19.89
N ARG A 104 7.64 28.80 -20.72
CA ARG A 104 9.06 28.44 -20.61
C ARG A 104 9.99 29.64 -20.79
N GLY A 105 9.62 30.61 -21.62
CA GLY A 105 10.37 31.85 -21.81
C GLY A 105 10.40 32.75 -20.57
N ILE A 106 9.36 32.70 -19.73
CA ILE A 106 9.24 33.54 -18.52
C ILE A 106 9.84 32.83 -17.29
N LEU A 107 9.81 31.50 -17.27
CA LEU A 107 10.35 30.71 -16.17
C LEU A 107 11.87 30.89 -16.01
N PRO A 108 12.40 30.90 -14.77
CA PRO A 108 13.84 30.94 -14.54
C PRO A 108 14.54 29.76 -15.20
N LYS A 109 15.67 29.99 -15.89
CA LYS A 109 16.47 28.90 -16.45
C LYS A 109 17.00 27.96 -15.33
N GLY A 110 17.17 26.69 -15.67
CA GLY A 110 17.75 25.69 -14.77
C GLY A 110 16.73 24.88 -13.97
N VAL A 111 17.15 24.38 -12.79
CA VAL A 111 16.39 23.40 -12.00
C VAL A 111 15.05 23.96 -11.49
N ILE A 112 15.02 25.22 -11.07
CA ILE A 112 13.80 25.86 -10.52
C ILE A 112 12.72 25.97 -11.60
N GLY A 113 13.05 26.47 -12.80
CA GLY A 113 12.08 26.55 -13.90
C GLY A 113 11.65 25.19 -14.41
N ARG A 114 12.57 24.20 -14.51
CA ARG A 114 12.18 22.82 -14.86
C ARG A 114 11.22 22.22 -13.85
N HIS A 115 11.46 22.43 -12.56
CA HIS A 115 10.57 21.99 -11.49
C HIS A 115 9.20 22.69 -11.58
N ALA A 116 9.19 24.01 -11.78
CA ALA A 116 7.95 24.77 -11.98
C ALA A 116 7.15 24.27 -13.20
N TRP A 117 7.83 24.03 -14.32
CA TRP A 117 7.24 23.50 -15.54
C TRP A 117 6.63 22.11 -15.34
N SER A 118 7.28 21.23 -14.57
CA SER A 118 6.76 19.89 -14.27
C SER A 118 5.40 19.89 -13.56
N HIS A 119 5.03 21.00 -12.88
CA HIS A 119 3.71 21.17 -12.28
C HIS A 119 2.65 21.69 -13.27
N LEU A 120 3.06 22.24 -14.41
CA LEU A 120 2.16 22.79 -15.43
C LEU A 120 1.87 21.82 -16.57
N GLU A 121 2.85 21.00 -16.96
CA GLU A 121 2.80 20.13 -18.15
C GLU A 121 1.67 19.10 -18.17
N HIS A 122 1.07 18.81 -17.02
CA HIS A 122 -0.05 17.86 -16.87
C HIS A 122 -1.35 18.54 -16.42
N THR A 123 -1.41 19.86 -16.56
CA THR A 123 -2.62 20.62 -16.27
C THR A 123 -3.44 20.79 -17.55
N PRO A 124 -4.79 20.90 -17.47
CA PRO A 124 -5.64 21.05 -18.66
C PRO A 124 -5.30 22.25 -19.55
N ALA A 125 -4.57 23.25 -19.04
CA ALA A 125 -4.18 24.43 -19.80
C ALA A 125 -3.00 24.16 -20.75
N PHE A 126 -2.16 23.15 -20.47
CA PHE A 126 -0.94 22.85 -21.24
C PHE A 126 -0.90 21.43 -21.79
N GLU A 127 -1.63 20.49 -21.18
CA GLU A 127 -1.71 19.14 -21.71
C GLU A 127 -2.66 19.11 -22.90
N ASP A 128 -2.21 18.50 -23.99
CA ASP A 128 -3.05 18.18 -25.15
C ASP A 128 -4.14 17.18 -24.72
N PRO A 129 -5.44 17.45 -24.99
CA PRO A 129 -6.53 16.53 -24.67
C PRO A 129 -6.31 15.10 -25.18
N VAL A 130 -5.75 14.93 -26.39
CA VAL A 130 -5.48 13.62 -26.98
C VAL A 130 -4.42 12.88 -26.18
N LYS A 131 -3.32 13.57 -25.81
CA LYS A 131 -2.27 13.01 -24.96
C LYS A 131 -2.80 12.67 -23.57
N ARG A 132 -3.67 13.50 -23.00
CA ARG A 132 -4.30 13.26 -21.70
C ARG A 132 -5.16 12.00 -21.72
N GLU A 133 -5.97 11.82 -22.76
CA GLU A 133 -6.80 10.63 -22.94
C GLU A 133 -5.96 9.37 -23.15
N ALA A 134 -4.94 9.44 -24.01
CA ALA A 134 -4.00 8.35 -24.23
C ALA A 134 -3.29 7.94 -22.91
N ARG A 135 -2.87 8.93 -22.11
CA ARG A 135 -2.27 8.71 -20.79
C ARG A 135 -3.27 8.08 -19.81
N ALA A 136 -4.51 8.56 -19.76
CA ALA A 136 -5.55 8.00 -18.91
C ALA A 136 -5.85 6.54 -19.29
N HIS A 137 -5.93 6.24 -20.58
CA HIS A 137 -6.08 4.88 -21.09
C HIS A 137 -4.88 4.00 -20.73
N HIS A 138 -3.66 4.51 -20.91
CA HIS A 138 -2.43 3.82 -20.52
C HIS A 138 -2.40 3.48 -19.03
N TRP A 139 -2.75 4.44 -18.16
CA TRP A 139 -2.83 4.22 -16.72
C TRP A 139 -3.89 3.20 -16.35
N LYS A 140 -5.09 3.29 -16.94
CA LYS A 140 -6.17 2.32 -16.72
C LYS A 140 -5.75 0.91 -17.13
N HIS A 141 -5.11 0.77 -18.29
CA HIS A 141 -4.59 -0.50 -18.77
C HIS A 141 -3.50 -1.06 -17.84
N ARG A 142 -2.55 -0.23 -17.41
CA ARG A 142 -1.52 -0.63 -16.43
C ARG A 142 -2.13 -1.04 -15.10
N GLU A 143 -3.13 -0.31 -14.61
CA GLU A 143 -3.84 -0.63 -13.39
C GLU A 143 -4.58 -1.97 -13.50
N GLN A 144 -5.24 -2.22 -14.63
CA GLN A 144 -5.88 -3.50 -14.91
C GLN A 144 -4.87 -4.66 -14.93
N LEU A 145 -3.72 -4.48 -15.58
CA LEU A 145 -2.65 -5.48 -15.59
C LEU A 145 -2.07 -5.73 -14.20
N ALA A 146 -1.86 -4.67 -13.41
CA ALA A 146 -1.37 -4.80 -12.04
C ALA A 146 -2.38 -5.56 -11.16
N ARG A 147 -3.67 -5.21 -11.24
CA ARG A 147 -4.74 -5.92 -10.53
C ARG A 147 -4.83 -7.39 -10.95
N LYS A 148 -4.69 -7.68 -12.25
CA LYS A 148 -4.68 -9.06 -12.75
C LYS A 148 -3.50 -9.83 -12.16
N ARG A 149 -2.29 -9.27 -12.20
CA ARG A 149 -1.09 -9.91 -11.61
C ARG A 149 -1.24 -10.16 -10.12
N GLU A 150 -1.72 -9.18 -9.37
CA GLU A 150 -1.96 -9.33 -7.93
C GLU A 150 -3.00 -10.41 -7.64
N ARG A 151 -4.11 -10.42 -8.40
CA ARG A 151 -5.14 -11.46 -8.32
C ARG A 151 -4.56 -12.85 -8.59
N ASP A 152 -3.75 -12.98 -9.63
CA ASP A 152 -3.15 -14.25 -10.03
C ASP A 152 -2.11 -14.73 -9.00
N GLU A 153 -1.30 -13.82 -8.43
CA GLU A 153 -0.35 -14.12 -7.34
C GLU A 153 -1.09 -14.62 -6.09
N VAL A 154 -2.09 -13.88 -5.62
CA VAL A 154 -2.90 -14.26 -4.46
C VAL A 154 -3.58 -15.62 -4.70
N ALA A 155 -4.13 -15.83 -5.89
CA ALA A 155 -4.75 -17.11 -6.24
C ALA A 155 -3.73 -18.27 -6.26
N SER A 156 -2.51 -18.05 -6.75
CA SER A 156 -1.45 -19.08 -6.72
C SER A 156 -1.09 -19.48 -5.30
N LEU A 157 -0.81 -18.49 -4.43
CA LEU A 157 -0.44 -18.74 -3.04
C LEU A 157 -1.56 -19.43 -2.26
N LEU A 158 -2.82 -19.08 -2.51
CA LEU A 158 -3.95 -19.79 -1.91
C LEU A 158 -4.05 -21.25 -2.37
N ARG A 159 -3.75 -21.55 -3.64
CA ARG A 159 -3.72 -22.95 -4.12
C ARG A 159 -2.58 -23.74 -3.46
N GLU A 160 -1.42 -23.13 -3.27
CA GLU A 160 -0.29 -23.74 -2.56
C GLU A 160 -0.66 -24.06 -1.10
N ILE A 161 -1.29 -23.11 -0.39
CA ILE A 161 -1.79 -23.34 0.98
C ILE A 161 -2.83 -24.47 1.01
N LEU A 162 -3.73 -24.53 0.04
CA LEU A 162 -4.73 -25.60 -0.02
C LEU A 162 -4.14 -26.97 -0.34
N ALA A 163 -2.98 -27.03 -0.99
CA ALA A 163 -2.26 -28.27 -1.27
C ALA A 163 -1.43 -28.75 -0.06
N ALA A 164 -1.05 -27.84 0.84
CA ALA A 164 -0.31 -28.18 2.05
C ALA A 164 -1.19 -28.94 3.07
N PRO A 165 -0.61 -29.92 3.80
CA PRO A 165 -1.29 -30.58 4.91
C PRO A 165 -1.84 -29.56 5.91
N ASP A 166 -3.11 -29.72 6.30
CA ASP A 166 -3.86 -28.82 7.21
C ASP A 166 -3.96 -27.35 6.79
N GLY A 167 -3.44 -26.96 5.61
CA GLY A 167 -3.38 -25.56 5.20
C GLY A 167 -4.77 -24.93 5.02
N HIS A 168 -5.73 -25.70 4.48
CA HIS A 168 -7.12 -25.25 4.33
C HIS A 168 -7.80 -24.98 5.68
N ALA A 169 -7.70 -25.91 6.62
CA ALA A 169 -8.30 -25.79 7.95
C ALA A 169 -7.64 -24.65 8.74
N THR A 170 -6.32 -24.54 8.64
CA THR A 170 -5.51 -23.52 9.31
C THR A 170 -5.85 -22.11 8.80
N PHE A 171 -5.89 -21.92 7.49
CA PHE A 171 -6.23 -20.62 6.90
C PHE A 171 -7.65 -20.18 7.29
N ASN A 172 -8.63 -21.08 7.22
CA ASN A 172 -10.00 -20.76 7.62
C ASN A 172 -10.14 -20.54 9.14
N GLN A 173 -9.31 -21.19 9.97
CA GLN A 173 -9.25 -20.87 11.40
C GLN A 173 -8.70 -19.46 11.63
N TYR A 174 -7.59 -19.11 10.97
CA TYR A 174 -7.01 -17.78 11.02
C TYR A 174 -8.03 -16.69 10.67
N LEU A 175 -8.76 -16.86 9.56
CA LEU A 175 -9.82 -15.91 9.15
C LEU A 175 -10.95 -15.80 10.19
N ARG A 176 -11.36 -16.92 10.79
CA ARG A 176 -12.40 -16.94 11.84
C ARG A 176 -11.93 -16.22 13.10
N GLU A 177 -10.74 -16.51 13.60
CA GLU A 177 -10.17 -15.87 14.78
C GLU A 177 -10.14 -14.34 14.60
N HIS A 178 -9.65 -13.85 13.46
CA HIS A 178 -9.60 -12.42 13.20
C HIS A 178 -10.97 -11.76 13.03
N ALA A 179 -11.93 -12.45 12.43
CA ALA A 179 -13.31 -11.96 12.36
C ALA A 179 -13.93 -11.80 13.77
N THR A 180 -13.57 -12.68 14.71
CA THR A 180 -14.02 -12.59 16.10
C THR A 180 -13.27 -11.54 16.93
N TRP A 181 -11.98 -11.31 16.67
CA TRP A 181 -11.15 -10.41 17.48
C TRP A 181 -11.63 -8.95 17.45
N ARG A 182 -12.23 -8.50 16.33
CA ARG A 182 -12.84 -7.17 16.22
C ARG A 182 -14.25 -7.05 16.79
N ARG A 183 -14.87 -8.15 17.26
CA ARG A 183 -16.14 -8.09 17.99
C ARG A 183 -15.96 -7.73 19.46
N SER A 184 -14.73 -7.75 19.98
CA SER A 184 -14.45 -7.26 21.34
C SER A 184 -14.56 -5.73 21.37
N PRO A 185 -15.44 -5.16 22.22
CA PRO A 185 -15.56 -3.71 22.34
C PRO A 185 -14.24 -3.13 22.85
N SER A 186 -13.60 -2.27 22.04
CA SER A 186 -12.48 -1.46 22.51
C SER A 186 -12.97 -0.57 23.66
N PRO A 187 -12.32 -0.56 24.83
CA PRO A 187 -12.72 0.31 25.94
C PRO A 187 -12.40 1.79 25.69
N LYS A 188 -11.81 2.15 24.54
CA LYS A 188 -11.50 3.54 24.20
C LYS A 188 -12.71 4.22 23.52
N LYS A 189 -13.36 5.11 24.28
CA LYS A 189 -14.40 6.05 23.87
C LYS A 189 -14.15 6.62 22.47
N GLY A 190 -15.14 6.49 21.58
CA GLY A 190 -15.41 7.49 20.54
C GLY A 190 -15.43 7.02 19.08
N TRP A 191 -14.96 5.84 18.73
CA TRP A 191 -15.02 5.33 17.36
C TRP A 191 -15.65 3.94 17.34
N ILE A 192 -16.98 3.90 17.19
CA ILE A 192 -17.71 2.67 16.83
C ILE A 192 -17.79 2.68 15.30
N PRO A 193 -17.08 1.79 14.59
CA PRO A 193 -17.39 1.54 13.18
C PRO A 193 -18.87 1.14 13.13
N ARG A 194 -19.68 1.88 12.36
CA ARG A 194 -21.15 1.70 12.28
C ARG A 194 -21.59 0.32 11.76
N THR A 195 -20.65 -0.53 11.39
CA THR A 195 -20.90 -1.91 10.98
C THR A 195 -19.68 -2.74 11.35
N PRO A 196 -19.83 -3.85 12.12
CA PRO A 196 -18.75 -4.80 12.27
C PRO A 196 -18.39 -5.33 10.87
N PRO A 197 -17.10 -5.51 10.53
CA PRO A 197 -16.75 -6.20 9.29
C PRO A 197 -17.43 -7.56 9.33
N LEU A 198 -18.31 -7.82 8.36
CA LEU A 198 -18.94 -9.12 8.20
C LEU A 198 -17.82 -10.17 8.16
N PRO A 199 -17.98 -11.34 8.82
CA PRO A 199 -17.01 -12.41 8.71
C PRO A 199 -16.82 -12.67 7.21
N HIS A 200 -15.59 -12.49 6.72
CA HIS A 200 -15.31 -12.81 5.33
C HIS A 200 -15.66 -14.28 5.14
N ARG A 201 -16.34 -14.60 4.04
CA ARG A 201 -16.76 -15.97 3.75
C ARG A 201 -15.55 -16.91 3.84
N PRO A 202 -15.69 -18.14 4.36
CA PRO A 202 -14.58 -19.10 4.37
C PRO A 202 -14.22 -19.51 2.93
N LEU A 203 -12.95 -19.84 2.72
CA LEU A 203 -12.49 -20.46 1.47
C LEU A 203 -13.02 -21.89 1.43
N ARG A 204 -13.81 -22.26 0.42
CA ARG A 204 -14.48 -23.57 0.38
C ARG A 204 -13.63 -24.71 -0.19
N GLY A 205 -12.55 -24.38 -0.89
CA GLY A 205 -11.64 -25.35 -1.50
C GLY A 205 -11.02 -24.83 -2.80
N LEU A 206 -10.35 -25.70 -3.55
CA LEU A 206 -9.58 -25.33 -4.75
C LEU A 206 -10.45 -24.65 -5.83
N HIS A 207 -11.69 -25.11 -5.99
CA HIS A 207 -12.65 -24.56 -6.95
C HIS A 207 -13.16 -23.15 -6.59
N ASP A 208 -13.08 -22.77 -5.31
CA ASP A 208 -13.58 -21.48 -4.81
C ASP A 208 -12.50 -20.39 -4.79
N VAL A 209 -11.22 -20.72 -5.06
CA VAL A 209 -10.10 -19.78 -4.94
C VAL A 209 -10.35 -18.49 -5.73
N ASN A 210 -10.70 -18.58 -7.01
CA ASN A 210 -10.90 -17.38 -7.84
C ASN A 210 -12.07 -16.54 -7.33
N ALA A 211 -13.20 -17.17 -7.04
CA ALA A 211 -14.36 -16.48 -6.47
C ALA A 211 -14.02 -15.87 -5.11
N PHE A 212 -13.15 -16.51 -4.31
CA PHE A 212 -12.75 -16.03 -3.00
C PHE A 212 -11.89 -14.77 -3.14
N VAL A 213 -10.91 -14.80 -4.05
CA VAL A 213 -10.11 -13.61 -4.40
C VAL A 213 -10.97 -12.49 -4.94
N ASP A 214 -11.96 -12.79 -5.78
CA ASP A 214 -12.89 -11.79 -6.31
C ASP A 214 -13.75 -11.17 -5.18
N SER A 215 -14.09 -11.95 -4.14
CA SER A 215 -14.81 -11.43 -2.97
C SER A 215 -13.98 -10.56 -2.04
N LEU A 216 -12.64 -10.64 -2.11
CA LEU A 216 -11.75 -9.77 -1.33
C LEU A 216 -11.79 -8.32 -1.80
N LYS A 217 -12.31 -8.02 -3.01
CA LYS A 217 -12.29 -6.67 -3.60
C LYS A 217 -10.89 -6.07 -3.47
N LEU A 218 -9.91 -6.68 -4.14
CA LEU A 218 -8.55 -6.16 -4.28
C LEU A 218 -8.59 -4.85 -5.09
N ASP A 219 -9.13 -3.79 -4.49
CA ASP A 219 -9.32 -2.51 -5.12
C ASP A 219 -7.93 -1.90 -5.32
N GLY A 220 -7.53 -1.74 -6.59
CA GLY A 220 -6.18 -1.33 -7.00
C GLY A 220 -5.68 0.03 -6.47
N ARG A 221 -6.45 0.73 -5.62
CA ARG A 221 -5.93 1.84 -4.80
C ARG A 221 -4.91 1.36 -3.74
N SER A 222 -4.88 0.07 -3.42
CA SER A 222 -3.88 -0.52 -2.51
C SER A 222 -2.49 -0.65 -3.12
N ALA A 223 -2.34 -0.65 -4.45
CA ALA A 223 -1.07 -0.96 -5.10
C ALA A 223 -0.05 0.18 -5.04
N TYR A 224 -0.45 1.42 -4.73
CA TYR A 224 0.42 2.58 -4.92
C TYR A 224 0.55 3.57 -3.75
N CYS A 225 -0.28 3.58 -2.69
CA CYS A 225 -0.25 4.70 -1.73
C CYS A 225 -0.57 4.41 -0.25
N PHE A 226 -0.71 3.17 0.21
CA PHE A 226 -1.28 2.95 1.55
C PHE A 226 -0.62 1.81 2.32
N SER A 227 -0.17 2.12 3.55
CA SER A 227 0.35 1.15 4.50
C SER A 227 -0.72 0.08 4.80
N ALA A 228 -0.30 -1.13 5.18
CA ALA A 228 -1.19 -2.23 5.59
C ALA A 228 -2.24 -1.84 6.64
N GLU A 229 -2.06 -0.70 7.31
CA GLU A 229 -2.97 -0.13 8.31
C GLU A 229 -4.28 0.43 7.75
N THR A 230 -4.34 0.71 6.44
CA THR A 230 -5.50 1.38 5.79
C THR A 230 -6.31 0.46 4.86
N MET A 231 -5.93 -0.82 4.76
CA MET A 231 -6.67 -1.82 4.00
C MET A 231 -7.93 -2.29 4.73
N ASP A 232 -8.97 -2.64 3.96
CA ASP A 232 -10.15 -3.31 4.50
C ASP A 232 -9.75 -4.61 5.20
N ALA A 233 -10.41 -4.86 6.34
CA ALA A 233 -10.02 -5.90 7.29
C ALA A 233 -9.81 -7.29 6.65
N PRO A 234 -10.67 -7.78 5.72
CA PRO A 234 -10.46 -9.10 5.12
C PRO A 234 -9.19 -9.20 4.27
N VAL A 235 -8.91 -8.19 3.44
CA VAL A 235 -7.76 -8.22 2.53
C VAL A 235 -6.46 -8.17 3.30
N ARG A 236 -6.42 -7.34 4.35
CA ARG A 236 -5.25 -7.22 5.22
C ARG A 236 -4.88 -8.56 5.85
N TRP A 237 -5.84 -9.27 6.41
CA TRP A 237 -5.59 -10.56 7.06
C TRP A 237 -5.10 -11.60 6.07
N VAL A 238 -5.76 -11.72 4.92
CA VAL A 238 -5.32 -12.64 3.86
C VAL A 238 -3.88 -12.33 3.47
N ARG A 239 -3.54 -11.07 3.18
CA ARG A 239 -2.17 -10.68 2.82
C ARG A 239 -1.14 -11.04 3.89
N ILE A 240 -1.41 -10.75 5.17
CA ILE A 240 -0.49 -11.09 6.26
C ILE A 240 -0.23 -12.60 6.30
N PHE A 241 -1.28 -13.41 6.20
CA PHE A 241 -1.13 -14.87 6.16
C PHE A 241 -0.30 -15.31 4.95
N LEU A 242 -0.60 -14.81 3.76
CA LEU A 242 0.11 -15.16 2.52
C LEU A 242 1.58 -14.72 2.55
N GLU A 243 1.88 -13.52 3.05
CA GLU A 243 3.24 -13.03 3.21
C GLU A 243 4.06 -13.92 4.15
N ARG A 244 3.46 -14.36 5.26
CA ARG A 244 4.12 -15.27 6.21
C ARG A 244 4.26 -16.68 5.65
N SER A 245 3.27 -17.16 4.92
CA SER A 245 3.36 -18.44 4.22
C SER A 245 4.49 -18.43 3.18
N LYS A 246 4.56 -17.37 2.37
CA LYS A 246 5.63 -17.17 1.39
C LYS A 246 7.01 -17.08 2.05
N ALA A 247 7.13 -16.36 3.17
CA ALA A 247 8.39 -16.26 3.92
C ALA A 247 8.85 -17.60 4.52
N ASN A 248 7.92 -18.51 4.82
CA ASN A 248 8.19 -19.85 5.33
C ASN A 248 8.03 -20.93 4.24
N LEU A 249 8.12 -20.58 2.96
CA LEU A 249 8.07 -21.52 1.82
C LEU A 249 6.84 -22.45 1.81
N GLY A 250 5.70 -21.97 2.33
CA GLY A 250 4.47 -22.76 2.40
C GLY A 250 4.37 -23.69 3.62
N ASP A 251 5.37 -23.74 4.51
CA ASP A 251 5.32 -24.53 5.75
C ASP A 251 4.27 -23.95 6.71
N ILE A 252 3.15 -24.67 6.86
CA ILE A 252 2.00 -24.25 7.67
C ILE A 252 2.36 -24.16 9.17
N PRO A 253 2.99 -25.17 9.80
CA PRO A 253 3.54 -25.05 11.15
C PRO A 253 4.42 -23.82 11.37
N ALA A 254 5.39 -23.56 10.48
CA ALA A 254 6.29 -22.42 10.60
C ALA A 254 5.54 -21.08 10.43
N THR A 255 4.60 -21.03 9.49
CA THR A 255 3.70 -19.88 9.28
C THR A 255 2.89 -19.57 10.54
N LEU A 256 2.33 -20.59 11.18
CA LEU A 256 1.59 -20.45 12.43
C LEU A 256 2.47 -19.95 13.58
N ALA A 257 3.67 -20.49 13.72
CA ALA A 257 4.62 -20.06 14.74
C ALA A 257 4.96 -18.57 14.58
N ALA A 258 5.21 -18.12 13.34
CA ALA A 258 5.47 -16.71 13.04
C ALA A 258 4.26 -15.82 13.34
N LEU A 259 3.06 -16.21 12.89
CA LEU A 259 1.83 -15.44 13.15
C LEU A 259 1.54 -15.33 14.65
N ARG A 260 1.76 -16.39 15.44
CA ARG A 260 1.60 -16.36 16.91
C ARG A 260 2.64 -15.47 17.57
N ALA A 261 3.91 -15.57 17.17
CA ALA A 261 4.99 -14.75 17.71
C ALA A 261 4.74 -13.24 17.50
N GLU A 262 4.09 -12.88 16.39
CA GLU A 262 3.71 -11.51 16.06
C GLU A 262 2.35 -11.09 16.64
N GLY A 263 1.64 -11.99 17.35
CA GLY A 263 0.33 -11.70 17.94
C GLY A 263 -0.82 -11.65 16.94
N TRP A 264 -0.65 -12.21 15.74
CA TRP A 264 -1.71 -12.36 14.73
C TRP A 264 -2.55 -13.63 14.92
N MET A 265 -2.16 -14.57 15.77
CA MET A 265 -3.00 -15.72 16.14
C MET A 265 -2.93 -16.01 17.62
N SER A 266 -4.03 -16.55 18.15
CA SER A 266 -4.04 -17.05 19.52
C SER A 266 -3.18 -18.32 19.62
N PRO A 267 -2.51 -18.57 20.76
CA PRO A 267 -1.77 -19.82 20.99
C PRO A 267 -2.69 -21.04 21.20
N ARG A 268 -4.00 -20.92 20.96
CA ARG A 268 -4.95 -22.02 21.17
C ARG A 268 -4.65 -23.18 20.20
N PRO A 269 -4.77 -24.43 20.65
CA PRO A 269 -4.68 -25.59 19.78
C PRO A 269 -5.80 -25.59 18.73
N LEU A 270 -5.50 -26.12 17.54
CA LEU A 270 -6.50 -26.40 16.51
C LEU A 270 -7.61 -27.29 17.13
N GLY A 271 -8.86 -26.82 17.15
CA GLY A 271 -10.02 -27.64 17.59
C GLY A 271 -10.65 -27.32 18.95
N GLN A 272 -10.13 -26.39 19.75
CA GLN A 272 -10.84 -25.94 20.96
C GLN A 272 -11.89 -24.85 20.61
N PRO A 273 -13.17 -25.03 20.98
CA PRO A 273 -14.19 -24.01 20.75
C PRO A 273 -13.81 -22.67 21.43
N CYS A 274 -14.10 -21.55 20.74
CA CYS A 274 -13.81 -20.21 21.26
C CYS A 274 -14.59 -19.89 22.55
N PHE A 275 -15.65 -20.63 22.83
CA PHE A 275 -16.47 -20.50 24.01
C PHE A 275 -16.20 -21.67 24.95
N SER A 276 -15.45 -21.42 26.01
CA SER A 276 -15.70 -22.15 27.25
C SER A 276 -17.12 -21.75 27.65
N GLU A 277 -18.06 -22.69 27.61
CA GLU A 277 -19.35 -22.46 28.27
C GLU A 277 -19.04 -22.02 29.70
N PRO A 278 -19.68 -20.95 30.21
CA PRO A 278 -19.52 -20.59 31.61
C PRO A 278 -19.89 -21.83 32.43
N GLU A 279 -18.98 -22.27 33.30
CA GLU A 279 -19.22 -23.39 34.20
C GLU A 279 -20.65 -23.27 34.77
N PRO A 280 -21.43 -24.37 34.78
CA PRO A 280 -22.78 -24.33 35.32
C PRO A 280 -22.70 -23.79 36.73
N ARG A 281 -23.20 -22.56 36.92
CA ARG A 281 -23.24 -21.92 38.23
C ARG A 281 -24.07 -22.82 39.13
N THR A 282 -23.40 -23.48 40.07
CA THR A 282 -24.06 -24.22 41.13
C THR A 282 -25.05 -23.28 41.82
N PRO A 283 -26.36 -23.58 41.80
CA PRO A 283 -27.34 -22.70 42.44
C PRO A 283 -27.03 -22.60 43.94
N PRO A 284 -27.14 -21.41 44.55
CA PRO A 284 -26.90 -21.25 45.97
C PRO A 284 -27.90 -22.10 46.76
N ALA A 285 -27.39 -22.80 47.78
CA ALA A 285 -28.20 -23.63 48.67
C ALA A 285 -29.33 -22.81 49.30
N ARG A 286 -30.57 -23.31 49.20
CA ARG A 286 -31.73 -22.72 49.88
C ARG A 286 -31.50 -22.76 51.39
N PRO A 287 -31.71 -21.66 52.13
CA PRO A 287 -31.72 -21.70 53.58
C PRO A 287 -32.96 -22.47 54.06
N SER A 288 -32.74 -23.47 54.93
CA SER A 288 -33.79 -24.19 55.62
C SER A 288 -34.56 -23.24 56.52
N ALA A 289 -35.89 -23.23 56.40
CA ALA A 289 -36.77 -22.50 57.30
C ALA A 289 -36.81 -23.20 58.67
N HIS A 290 -36.64 -22.41 59.73
CA HIS A 290 -36.94 -22.77 61.12
C HIS A 290 -38.39 -22.42 61.45
#